data_AF-A0A7H0YAA5-F1
#
_entry.id   AF-A0A7H0YAA5-F1
#
_cell.length_a   1.000
_cell.length_b   1.000
_cell.length_c   1.000
_cell.angle_alpha   90.00
_cell.angle_beta   90.00
_cell.angle_gamma   90.00
#
_symmetry.space_group_name_H-M   'P 1'
#
loop_
_entity.id
_entity.type
_entity.pdbx_description
1 polymer ?
#
loop_
_entity_poly.entity_id
_entity_poly.type
_entity_poly.pdbx_seq_one_letter_code
_entity_poly.pdbx_strand_id
1 'polypeptide(L)'
;MKRHIQQTRASKRWTKALIPGLILPGLLLAACQQGGSGGQESEPLKSSTAVQENVQPSAQPDAGNGSTSAGQASAGTESGQADPVMALRSQSALQATVKEEDGTAIVTNATSDTVVVNKKRSLPVGYVPDDLVEPQVPFSFEGPHEKRHLRKEAAEALEKLFDGAEKDGIELRAVSGYRSYKRQVSIFNNNVKTKGQEYASKVSAVPGTSEHQTGLSIDVSSPSVGNVLEQSFGASKEGEWLEKHAPEYGFIIRYMKGKEDATGYVYEPWHIRYVGIDIAEDVAKQGMTLEEYFDENNIKL
;
A
#
# COMPACT_ATOMS: atom_id res chain seq x y z
N MET A 1 -54.11 -37.37 -24.12
CA MET A 1 -53.44 -38.70 -24.16
C MET A 1 -51.94 -38.48 -24.22
N LYS A 2 -51.24 -38.68 -23.09
CA LYS A 2 -49.80 -38.45 -22.92
C LYS A 2 -49.01 -39.65 -23.46
N ARG A 3 -47.98 -39.43 -24.28
CA ARG A 3 -46.94 -40.43 -24.59
C ARG A 3 -45.66 -40.08 -23.84
N HIS A 4 -45.19 -41.05 -23.07
CA HIS A 4 -43.93 -41.03 -22.32
C HIS A 4 -42.73 -41.12 -23.27
N ILE A 5 -41.70 -40.32 -23.02
CA ILE A 5 -40.34 -40.52 -23.55
C ILE A 5 -39.45 -40.80 -22.34
N GLN A 6 -38.86 -42.00 -22.32
CA GLN A 6 -37.92 -42.47 -21.31
C GLN A 6 -36.55 -41.81 -21.50
N GLN A 7 -35.96 -41.33 -20.40
CA GLN A 7 -34.56 -40.95 -20.31
C GLN A 7 -33.70 -42.20 -20.05
N THR A 8 -32.63 -42.40 -20.82
CA THR A 8 -31.57 -43.35 -20.50
C THR A 8 -30.36 -42.61 -19.94
N ARG A 9 -30.03 -42.88 -18.67
CA ARG A 9 -28.79 -42.45 -18.01
C ARG A 9 -27.70 -43.49 -18.27
N ALA A 10 -26.58 -43.09 -18.87
CA ALA A 10 -25.38 -43.90 -18.97
C ALA A 10 -24.39 -43.53 -17.84
N SER A 11 -24.16 -44.45 -16.92
CA SER A 11 -23.20 -44.32 -15.81
C SER A 11 -21.79 -44.73 -16.26
N LYS A 12 -20.83 -43.79 -16.26
CA LYS A 12 -19.39 -44.11 -16.40
C LYS A 12 -18.82 -44.52 -15.03
N ARG A 13 -18.40 -45.78 -14.91
CA ARG A 13 -17.68 -46.35 -13.76
C ARG A 13 -16.21 -45.90 -13.81
N TRP A 14 -15.73 -45.29 -12.73
CA TRP A 14 -14.32 -44.99 -12.52
C TRP A 14 -13.69 -46.16 -11.76
N THR A 15 -12.73 -46.84 -12.39
CA THR A 15 -11.89 -47.87 -11.76
C THR A 15 -10.81 -47.19 -10.91
N LYS A 16 -10.82 -47.49 -9.60
CA LYS A 16 -9.74 -47.13 -8.66
C LYS A 16 -8.58 -48.11 -8.85
N ALA A 17 -7.38 -47.60 -9.13
CA ALA A 17 -6.14 -48.36 -9.01
C ALA A 17 -5.47 -48.02 -7.67
N LEU A 18 -5.40 -49.01 -6.78
CA LEU A 18 -4.59 -48.97 -5.55
C LEU A 18 -3.15 -49.34 -5.90
N ILE A 19 -2.19 -48.52 -5.46
CA ILE A 19 -0.77 -48.87 -5.43
C ILE A 19 -0.42 -49.16 -3.95
N PRO A 20 0.06 -50.36 -3.59
CA PRO A 20 0.46 -50.67 -2.23
C PRO A 20 1.85 -50.08 -1.94
N GLY A 21 1.96 -49.44 -0.78
CA GLY A 21 3.20 -48.90 -0.23
C GLY A 21 4.15 -50.00 0.24
N LEU A 22 5.44 -49.80 -0.02
CA LEU A 22 6.53 -50.57 0.56
C LEU A 22 6.93 -49.90 1.89
N ILE A 23 6.83 -50.65 2.98
CA ILE A 23 7.42 -50.32 4.28
C ILE A 23 8.63 -51.24 4.44
N LEU A 24 9.81 -50.69 4.74
CA LEU A 24 10.86 -51.47 5.40
C LEU A 24 11.58 -50.62 6.47
N PRO A 25 11.96 -51.22 7.62
CA PRO A 25 12.38 -50.51 8.83
C PRO A 25 13.90 -50.59 9.11
N GLY A 26 14.38 -49.72 9.99
CA GLY A 26 15.66 -49.80 10.71
C GLY A 26 15.86 -48.53 11.55
N LEU A 27 15.61 -48.51 12.87
CA LEU A 27 16.52 -48.88 13.98
C LEU A 27 17.98 -48.42 13.78
N LEU A 28 18.73 -47.91 14.76
CA LEU A 28 18.58 -47.34 16.11
C LEU A 28 20.04 -46.98 16.48
N LEU A 29 20.35 -45.86 17.13
CA LEU A 29 21.33 -45.79 18.23
C LEU A 29 21.56 -44.35 18.72
N ALA A 30 21.52 -44.25 20.05
CA ALA A 30 21.68 -43.09 20.89
C ALA A 30 23.11 -42.99 21.45
N ALA A 31 23.50 -41.78 21.86
CA ALA A 31 24.38 -41.41 22.98
C ALA A 31 24.81 -39.95 22.75
N CYS A 32 25.15 -39.09 23.72
CA CYS A 32 24.85 -38.85 25.13
C CYS A 32 25.87 -37.77 25.55
N GLN A 33 25.46 -36.92 26.51
CA GLN A 33 26.27 -36.08 27.42
C GLN A 33 26.90 -34.77 26.92
N GLN A 34 27.14 -33.73 27.73
CA GLN A 34 26.52 -33.09 28.94
C GLN A 34 27.59 -32.13 29.50
N GLY A 35 27.15 -30.97 30.01
CA GLY A 35 27.93 -30.04 30.85
C GLY A 35 27.92 -28.61 30.28
N GLY A 36 27.54 -27.54 30.98
CA GLY A 36 27.31 -27.32 32.41
C GLY A 36 28.12 -26.09 32.87
N SER A 37 27.47 -25.19 33.63
CA SER A 37 27.98 -23.94 34.27
C SER A 37 27.89 -22.68 33.39
N GLY A 38 27.35 -21.53 33.82
CA GLY A 38 26.91 -21.05 35.14
C GLY A 38 27.40 -19.61 35.36
N GLY A 39 26.49 -18.69 35.73
CA GLY A 39 26.75 -17.32 36.22
C GLY A 39 26.99 -16.25 35.14
N GLN A 40 26.57 -14.98 35.25
CA GLN A 40 25.96 -14.20 36.32
C GLN A 40 25.23 -12.98 35.71
N GLU A 41 24.25 -12.47 36.45
CA GLU A 41 23.54 -11.20 36.27
C GLU A 41 24.48 -9.99 36.12
N SER A 42 24.04 -8.98 35.34
CA SER A 42 24.11 -7.57 35.77
C SER A 42 23.27 -6.66 34.85
N GLU A 43 22.21 -6.11 35.45
CA GLU A 43 21.57 -4.81 35.19
C GLU A 43 21.39 -4.19 36.60
N PRO A 44 21.09 -2.89 36.80
CA PRO A 44 21.16 -1.74 35.90
C PRO A 44 21.87 -0.54 36.56
N LEU A 45 22.13 0.54 35.81
CA LEU A 45 22.30 1.88 36.41
C LEU A 45 22.14 2.97 35.35
N LYS A 46 20.97 3.62 35.31
CA LYS A 46 20.90 5.06 35.01
C LYS A 46 19.92 5.77 35.94
N SER A 47 20.51 6.76 36.59
CA SER A 47 19.97 7.63 37.61
C SER A 47 18.90 8.56 37.06
N SER A 48 17.86 8.74 37.87
CA SER A 48 16.93 9.87 37.85
C SER A 48 17.63 11.15 38.30
N THR A 49 17.31 12.28 37.68
CA THR A 49 17.33 13.60 38.34
C THR A 49 16.24 14.46 37.70
N ALA A 50 15.27 14.84 38.51
CA ALA A 50 14.28 15.88 38.23
C ALA A 50 14.74 17.18 38.89
N VAL A 51 14.57 18.34 38.23
CA VAL A 51 14.30 19.64 38.88
C VAL A 51 13.51 20.58 37.94
N GLN A 52 12.24 20.79 38.29
CA GLN A 52 11.44 22.04 38.43
C GLN A 52 11.57 23.22 37.44
N GLU A 53 10.45 23.45 36.72
CA GLU A 53 9.44 24.52 36.96
C GLU A 53 9.89 25.97 37.26
N ASN A 54 9.47 26.93 36.41
CA ASN A 54 8.97 28.24 36.87
C ASN A 54 8.06 28.98 35.84
N VAL A 55 6.77 29.02 36.17
CA VAL A 55 5.72 30.08 36.09
C VAL A 55 5.79 31.27 35.09
N GLN A 56 4.66 31.39 34.35
CA GLN A 56 3.89 32.48 33.67
C GLN A 56 3.90 33.91 34.33
N PRO A 57 3.10 34.95 33.91
CA PRO A 57 2.12 35.12 32.80
C PRO A 57 2.08 36.52 32.11
N SER A 58 1.04 36.73 31.28
CA SER A 58 0.28 37.99 30.96
C SER A 58 0.38 38.45 29.50
N ALA A 59 -0.62 39.03 28.81
CA ALA A 59 -2.07 39.17 28.97
C ALA A 59 -2.62 39.71 27.61
N GLN A 60 -3.86 39.35 27.25
CA GLN A 60 -4.78 40.12 26.39
C GLN A 60 -5.62 41.05 27.30
N PRO A 61 -6.34 42.10 26.84
CA PRO A 61 -7.21 42.13 25.65
C PRO A 61 -7.30 43.49 24.90
N ASP A 62 -7.99 43.56 23.75
CA ASP A 62 -9.24 44.33 23.62
C ASP A 62 -9.86 44.29 22.22
N ALA A 63 -11.19 44.39 22.20
CA ALA A 63 -12.06 44.42 21.04
C ALA A 63 -12.31 45.86 20.55
N GLY A 64 -12.47 46.04 19.23
CA GLY A 64 -12.84 47.32 18.61
C GLY A 64 -13.54 47.11 17.28
N ASN A 65 -14.86 47.32 17.28
CA ASN A 65 -15.80 47.23 16.16
C ASN A 65 -15.62 48.40 15.17
N GLY A 66 -15.69 48.17 13.86
CA GLY A 66 -15.58 49.21 12.84
C GLY A 66 -15.95 48.74 11.45
N SER A 67 -17.24 48.82 11.11
CA SER A 67 -17.77 48.67 9.76
C SER A 67 -17.46 49.91 8.92
N THR A 68 -16.80 49.73 7.77
CA THR A 68 -16.92 50.63 6.61
C THR A 68 -16.70 49.85 5.31
N SER A 69 -17.78 49.70 4.55
CA SER A 69 -17.75 49.40 3.12
C SER A 69 -17.43 50.67 2.34
N ALA A 70 -16.36 50.64 1.55
CA ALA A 70 -16.19 51.46 0.35
C ALA A 70 -15.08 50.81 -0.50
N GLY A 71 -15.40 50.51 -1.76
CA GLY A 71 -14.56 49.70 -2.62
C GLY A 71 -13.26 50.36 -3.06
N GLN A 72 -12.30 49.50 -3.41
CA GLN A 72 -11.23 49.82 -4.33
C GLN A 72 -10.88 48.54 -5.08
N ALA A 73 -11.11 48.58 -6.40
CA ALA A 73 -10.51 47.64 -7.33
C ALA A 73 -8.99 47.75 -7.17
N SER A 74 -8.37 46.69 -6.66
CA SER A 74 -6.92 46.53 -6.68
C SER A 74 -6.62 45.41 -7.64
N ALA A 75 -6.11 45.79 -8.81
CA ALA A 75 -5.34 44.91 -9.67
C ALA A 75 -4.18 44.36 -8.83
N GLY A 76 -4.32 43.12 -8.38
CA GLY A 76 -3.28 42.38 -7.67
C GLY A 76 -2.37 41.74 -8.70
N THR A 77 -1.17 42.27 -8.82
CA THR A 77 -0.03 41.68 -9.51
C THR A 77 0.12 40.21 -9.14
N GLU A 78 -0.13 39.31 -10.09
CA GLU A 78 0.26 37.90 -10.00
C GLU A 78 1.78 37.83 -9.94
N SER A 79 2.32 37.70 -8.73
CA SER A 79 3.70 37.29 -8.51
C SER A 79 3.86 35.86 -8.99
N GLY A 80 4.65 35.66 -10.06
CA GLY A 80 4.94 34.37 -10.67
C GLY A 80 5.78 33.42 -9.82
N GLN A 81 5.26 32.99 -8.68
CA GLN A 81 5.68 31.74 -8.04
C GLN A 81 4.91 30.61 -8.71
N ALA A 82 5.65 29.65 -9.30
CA ALA A 82 5.05 28.44 -9.85
C ALA A 82 4.23 27.72 -8.75
N ASP A 83 3.06 27.24 -9.12
CA ASP A 83 2.21 26.39 -8.26
C ASP A 83 3.05 25.25 -7.66
N PRO A 84 3.17 25.13 -6.32
CA PRO A 84 3.98 24.11 -5.67
C PRO A 84 3.64 22.68 -6.12
N VAL A 85 2.36 22.40 -6.42
CA VAL A 85 1.91 21.09 -6.91
C VAL A 85 2.48 20.83 -8.30
N MET A 86 2.43 21.84 -9.19
CA MET A 86 3.01 21.74 -10.52
C MET A 86 4.53 21.58 -10.47
N ALA A 87 5.22 22.29 -9.58
CA ALA A 87 6.66 22.14 -9.40
C ALA A 87 7.05 20.73 -8.93
N LEU A 88 6.32 20.17 -7.96
CA LEU A 88 6.52 18.79 -7.50
C LEU A 88 6.19 17.76 -8.59
N ARG A 89 5.13 18.01 -9.36
CA ARG A 89 4.73 17.19 -10.50
C ARG A 89 5.81 17.14 -11.58
N SER A 90 6.38 18.28 -11.97
CA SER A 90 7.50 18.35 -12.91
C SER A 90 8.76 17.65 -12.40
N GLN A 91 9.11 17.81 -11.12
CA GLN A 91 10.26 17.12 -10.52
C GLN A 91 10.06 15.59 -10.46
N SER A 92 8.81 15.16 -10.33
CA SER A 92 8.43 13.74 -10.24
C SER A 92 8.09 13.13 -11.60
N ALA A 93 8.30 13.87 -12.70
CA ALA A 93 7.95 13.43 -14.03
C ALA A 93 8.60 12.08 -14.37
N LEU A 94 7.86 11.20 -15.03
CA LEU A 94 8.31 9.82 -15.26
C LEU A 94 9.62 9.76 -16.06
N GLN A 95 9.72 10.59 -17.10
CA GLN A 95 10.87 10.65 -17.99
C GLN A 95 12.11 11.24 -17.27
N ALA A 96 11.93 12.15 -16.31
CA ALA A 96 13.01 12.72 -15.51
C ALA A 96 13.52 11.79 -14.39
N THR A 97 12.69 10.85 -13.93
CA THR A 97 12.95 10.04 -12.73
C THR A 97 13.33 8.59 -13.02
N VAL A 98 13.90 8.33 -14.20
CA VAL A 98 14.26 6.98 -14.64
C VAL A 98 15.64 6.97 -15.30
N LYS A 99 16.35 5.85 -15.14
CA LYS A 99 17.54 5.50 -15.90
C LYS A 99 17.38 4.11 -16.49
N GLU A 100 17.93 3.88 -17.67
CA GLU A 100 17.98 2.55 -18.27
C GLU A 100 19.25 1.81 -17.82
N GLU A 101 19.10 0.60 -17.31
CA GLU A 101 20.20 -0.27 -16.90
C GLU A 101 19.88 -1.71 -17.33
N ASP A 102 20.72 -2.27 -18.21
CA ASP A 102 20.55 -3.62 -18.78
C ASP A 102 19.15 -3.90 -19.37
N GLY A 103 18.55 -2.89 -20.01
CA GLY A 103 17.21 -2.97 -20.60
C GLY A 103 16.07 -2.92 -19.58
N THR A 104 16.37 -2.52 -18.35
CA THR A 104 15.38 -2.28 -17.28
C THR A 104 15.37 -0.79 -16.92
N ALA A 105 14.18 -0.20 -16.91
CA ALA A 105 13.99 1.17 -16.44
C ALA A 105 13.99 1.19 -14.90
N ILE A 106 15.03 1.74 -14.30
CA ILE A 106 15.22 1.86 -12.85
C ILE A 106 14.87 3.28 -12.39
N VAL A 107 13.99 3.40 -11.40
CA VAL A 107 13.64 4.70 -10.83
C VAL A 107 14.83 5.32 -10.09
N THR A 108 15.03 6.63 -10.24
CA THR A 108 16.14 7.37 -9.61
C THR A 108 15.74 8.08 -8.32
N ASN A 109 14.44 8.17 -8.04
CA ASN A 109 13.85 8.85 -6.88
C ASN A 109 13.18 7.88 -5.91
N ALA A 110 13.79 6.71 -5.66
CA ALA A 110 13.17 5.60 -4.92
C ALA A 110 12.63 5.96 -3.52
N THR A 111 13.22 6.97 -2.87
CA THR A 111 12.83 7.46 -1.53
C THR A 111 11.74 8.53 -1.56
N SER A 112 11.34 9.02 -2.74
CA SER A 112 10.29 10.03 -2.91
C SER A 112 8.90 9.41 -2.71
N ASP A 113 7.98 10.12 -2.05
CA ASP A 113 6.59 9.66 -1.92
C ASP A 113 5.85 9.64 -3.26
N THR A 114 6.36 10.37 -4.25
CA THR A 114 5.85 10.42 -5.63
C THR A 114 6.48 9.37 -6.56
N VAL A 115 7.33 8.46 -6.06
CA VAL A 115 7.97 7.44 -6.91
C VAL A 115 6.94 6.57 -7.62
N VAL A 116 7.00 6.46 -8.95
CA VAL A 116 6.11 5.57 -9.70
C VAL A 116 6.84 4.28 -10.04
N VAL A 117 6.40 3.19 -9.37
CA VAL A 117 6.87 1.82 -9.60
C VAL A 117 5.74 1.05 -10.26
N ASN A 118 6.02 0.37 -11.36
CA ASN A 118 5.02 -0.42 -12.09
C ASN A 118 5.72 -1.48 -12.96
N LYS A 119 4.95 -2.17 -13.83
CA LYS A 119 5.47 -3.24 -14.71
C LYS A 119 6.65 -2.83 -15.60
N LYS A 120 6.87 -1.53 -15.83
CA LYS A 120 7.93 -0.98 -16.68
C LYS A 120 9.02 -0.25 -15.90
N ARG A 121 8.79 0.04 -14.61
CA ARG A 121 9.66 0.87 -13.77
C ARG A 121 9.97 0.15 -12.48
N SER A 122 11.22 -0.28 -12.31
CA SER A 122 11.66 -1.04 -11.15
C SER A 122 12.36 -0.15 -10.12
N LEU A 123 12.23 -0.53 -8.85
CA LEU A 123 13.09 -0.05 -7.78
C LEU A 123 14.54 -0.53 -7.99
N PRO A 124 15.53 0.22 -7.49
CA PRO A 124 16.91 -0.24 -7.42
C PRO A 124 17.03 -1.56 -6.67
N VAL A 125 17.98 -2.40 -7.08
CA VAL A 125 18.29 -3.66 -6.41
C VAL A 125 18.66 -3.39 -4.96
N GLY A 126 18.03 -4.13 -4.03
CA GLY A 126 18.28 -4.00 -2.60
C GLY A 126 17.55 -2.84 -1.91
N TYR A 127 16.73 -2.07 -2.62
CA TYR A 127 15.96 -0.99 -2.00
C TYR A 127 15.03 -1.51 -0.89
N VAL A 128 15.19 -0.93 0.29
CA VAL A 128 14.35 -1.09 1.48
C VAL A 128 14.24 0.30 2.12
N PRO A 129 13.02 0.81 2.38
CA PRO A 129 12.86 2.07 3.12
C PRO A 129 13.46 1.95 4.53
N ASP A 130 14.11 3.00 5.01
CA ASP A 130 14.76 3.06 6.32
C ASP A 130 13.83 3.57 7.45
N ASP A 131 12.62 3.99 7.08
CA ASP A 131 11.62 4.60 7.94
C ASP A 131 10.33 3.76 8.09
N LEU A 132 10.44 2.44 7.92
CA LEU A 132 9.31 1.52 8.08
C LEU A 132 8.83 1.45 9.54
N VAL A 133 7.55 1.68 9.77
CA VAL A 133 6.87 1.57 11.06
C VAL A 133 5.54 0.83 10.93
N GLU A 134 5.04 0.28 12.02
CA GLU A 134 3.69 -0.31 12.08
C GLU A 134 2.67 0.78 12.47
N PRO A 135 1.67 1.09 11.62
CA PRO A 135 0.61 2.03 11.95
C PRO A 135 -0.31 1.45 13.02
N GLN A 136 -0.84 2.30 13.89
CA GLN A 136 -1.78 1.97 14.95
C GLN A 136 -3.21 1.84 14.44
N VAL A 137 -3.42 0.94 13.48
CA VAL A 137 -4.72 0.64 12.90
C VAL A 137 -5.09 -0.83 13.04
N PRO A 138 -6.39 -1.16 13.06
CA PRO A 138 -6.82 -2.56 13.06
C PRO A 138 -6.41 -3.28 11.77
N PHE A 139 -5.68 -4.40 11.92
CA PHE A 139 -5.37 -5.32 10.83
C PHE A 139 -6.39 -6.47 10.75
N SER A 140 -6.46 -7.14 9.60
CA SER A 140 -7.29 -8.34 9.39
C SER A 140 -6.67 -9.63 9.98
N PHE A 141 -5.53 -9.52 10.65
CA PHE A 141 -4.77 -10.64 11.22
C PHE A 141 -3.96 -10.17 12.42
N GLU A 142 -3.61 -11.12 13.29
CA GLU A 142 -2.81 -10.90 14.49
C GLU A 142 -1.34 -11.28 14.29
N GLY A 143 -0.48 -10.71 15.12
CA GLY A 143 0.95 -11.05 15.21
C GLY A 143 1.86 -10.27 14.25
N PRO A 144 3.17 -10.26 14.52
CA PRO A 144 4.14 -9.46 13.78
C PRO A 144 4.34 -9.99 12.36
N HIS A 145 4.33 -9.09 11.37
CA HIS A 145 4.61 -9.42 9.98
C HIS A 145 5.11 -8.19 9.21
N GLU A 146 6.01 -8.36 8.23
CA GLU A 146 6.47 -7.26 7.34
C GLU A 146 5.32 -6.47 6.70
N LYS A 147 4.20 -7.13 6.37
CA LYS A 147 3.01 -6.52 5.75
C LYS A 147 2.19 -5.65 6.71
N ARG A 148 2.61 -5.54 7.98
CA ARG A 148 2.09 -4.55 8.92
C ARG A 148 2.80 -3.21 8.81
N HIS A 149 3.89 -3.12 8.05
CA HIS A 149 4.70 -1.91 8.02
C HIS A 149 4.36 -1.02 6.83
N LEU A 150 4.52 0.28 7.00
CA LEU A 150 4.53 1.31 5.96
C LEU A 150 5.66 2.28 6.26
N ARG A 151 6.04 3.10 5.28
CA ARG A 151 6.87 4.28 5.56
C ARG A 151 6.14 5.16 6.57
N LYS A 152 6.90 5.78 7.48
CA LYS A 152 6.34 6.53 8.61
C LYS A 152 5.24 7.53 8.23
N GLU A 153 5.46 8.32 7.19
CA GLU A 153 4.49 9.33 6.76
C GLU A 153 3.18 8.71 6.25
N ALA A 154 3.28 7.64 5.46
CA ALA A 154 2.12 6.86 5.01
C ALA A 154 1.41 6.16 6.18
N ALA A 155 2.15 5.69 7.19
CA ALA A 155 1.58 5.08 8.39
C ALA A 155 0.73 6.08 9.19
N GLU A 156 1.28 7.27 9.47
CA GLU A 156 0.58 8.35 10.18
C GLU A 156 -0.64 8.86 9.38
N ALA A 157 -0.54 8.91 8.06
CA ALA A 157 -1.66 9.24 7.19
C ALA A 157 -2.77 8.17 7.24
N LEU A 158 -2.38 6.88 7.27
CA LEU A 158 -3.33 5.78 7.35
C LEU A 158 -4.10 5.77 8.68
N GLU A 159 -3.44 6.08 9.78
CA GLU A 159 -4.09 6.24 11.09
C GLU A 159 -5.19 7.30 11.03
N LYS A 160 -4.89 8.47 10.44
CA LYS A 160 -5.89 9.55 10.26
C LYS A 160 -7.05 9.12 9.36
N LEU A 161 -6.76 8.38 8.28
CA LEU A 161 -7.78 7.84 7.38
C LEU A 161 -8.72 6.89 8.12
N PHE A 162 -8.18 6.00 8.95
CA PHE A 162 -8.97 5.04 9.73
C PHE A 162 -9.79 5.73 10.81
N ASP A 163 -9.22 6.75 11.49
CA ASP A 163 -9.97 7.59 12.43
C ASP A 163 -11.13 8.34 11.74
N GLY A 164 -10.90 8.82 10.51
CA GLY A 164 -11.93 9.45 9.69
C GLY A 164 -13.05 8.48 9.33
N ALA A 165 -12.68 7.26 8.91
CA ALA A 165 -13.62 6.20 8.60
C ALA A 165 -14.48 5.85 9.83
N GLU A 166 -13.86 5.68 11.00
CA GLU A 166 -14.57 5.33 12.23
C GLU A 166 -15.60 6.41 12.61
N LYS A 167 -15.25 7.69 12.50
CA LYS A 167 -16.17 8.81 12.76
C LYS A 167 -17.41 8.80 11.85
N ASP A 168 -17.26 8.28 10.63
CA ASP A 168 -18.34 8.12 9.67
C ASP A 168 -19.05 6.76 9.76
N GLY A 169 -18.72 5.94 10.76
CA GLY A 169 -19.32 4.61 10.96
C GLY A 169 -18.88 3.58 9.93
N ILE A 170 -17.67 3.75 9.39
CA ILE A 170 -17.00 2.89 8.42
C ILE A 170 -15.91 2.11 9.15
N GLU A 171 -15.98 0.78 9.09
CA GLU A 171 -14.98 -0.10 9.70
C GLU A 171 -14.03 -0.64 8.63
N LEU A 172 -12.78 -0.21 8.67
CA LEU A 172 -11.71 -0.64 7.78
C LEU A 172 -10.76 -1.61 8.50
N ARG A 173 -10.09 -2.46 7.71
CA ARG A 173 -9.00 -3.34 8.16
C ARG A 173 -7.84 -3.26 7.20
N ALA A 174 -6.65 -3.01 7.73
CA ALA A 174 -5.41 -3.12 6.97
C ALA A 174 -5.09 -4.60 6.70
N VAL A 175 -4.69 -4.95 5.48
CA VAL A 175 -4.48 -6.34 5.05
C VAL A 175 -3.03 -6.61 4.66
N SER A 176 -2.42 -5.73 3.86
CA SER A 176 -1.04 -5.90 3.40
C SER A 176 -0.39 -4.57 3.00
N GLY A 177 0.52 -4.07 3.83
CA GLY A 177 1.44 -2.96 3.54
C GLY A 177 2.74 -3.44 2.89
N TYR A 178 3.87 -3.12 3.50
CA TYR A 178 5.21 -3.37 2.98
C TYR A 178 5.47 -4.83 2.60
N ARG A 179 6.18 -5.02 1.50
CA ARG A 179 6.61 -6.33 1.02
C ARG A 179 8.02 -6.26 0.48
N SER A 180 8.94 -6.95 1.15
CA SER A 180 10.34 -7.00 0.72
C SER A 180 10.52 -7.63 -0.68
N TYR A 181 11.60 -7.25 -1.35
CA TYR A 181 12.02 -7.86 -2.61
C TYR A 181 12.08 -9.39 -2.53
N LYS A 182 12.68 -9.93 -1.45
CA LYS A 182 12.81 -11.38 -1.22
C LYS A 182 11.45 -12.06 -1.11
N ARG A 183 10.48 -11.41 -0.45
CA ARG A 183 9.11 -11.91 -0.39
C ARG A 183 8.45 -11.90 -1.76
N GLN A 184 8.62 -10.83 -2.53
CA GLN A 184 8.10 -10.72 -3.88
C GLN A 184 8.68 -11.80 -4.82
N VAL A 185 9.99 -12.10 -4.72
CA VAL A 185 10.62 -13.24 -5.42
C VAL A 185 9.92 -14.56 -5.08
N SER A 186 9.66 -14.80 -3.79
CA SER A 186 9.00 -16.02 -3.33
C SER A 186 7.58 -16.15 -3.88
N ILE A 187 6.80 -15.05 -3.89
CA ILE A 187 5.45 -15.01 -4.44
C ILE A 187 5.47 -15.24 -5.95
N PHE A 188 6.34 -14.54 -6.67
CA PHE A 188 6.47 -14.67 -8.12
C PHE A 188 6.83 -16.10 -8.52
N ASN A 189 7.88 -16.67 -7.91
CA ASN A 189 8.32 -18.03 -8.21
C ASN A 189 7.25 -19.08 -7.89
N ASN A 190 6.47 -18.88 -6.81
CA ASN A 190 5.35 -19.75 -6.51
C ASN A 190 4.23 -19.66 -7.57
N ASN A 191 3.92 -18.46 -8.06
CA ASN A 191 2.95 -18.27 -9.15
C ASN A 191 3.44 -18.91 -10.45
N VAL A 192 4.72 -18.76 -10.79
CA VAL A 192 5.33 -19.42 -11.96
C VAL A 192 5.21 -20.94 -11.84
N LYS A 193 5.55 -21.49 -10.66
CA LYS A 193 5.48 -22.93 -10.40
C LYS A 193 4.06 -23.49 -10.49
N THR A 194 3.06 -22.73 -10.03
CA THR A 194 1.66 -23.22 -9.91
C THR A 194 0.78 -22.87 -11.10
N LYS A 195 1.08 -21.79 -11.83
CA LYS A 195 0.22 -21.23 -12.89
C LYS A 195 0.95 -20.94 -14.20
N GLY A 196 2.28 -21.08 -14.24
CA GLY A 196 3.11 -20.80 -15.40
C GLY A 196 3.60 -19.35 -15.49
N GLN A 197 4.71 -19.13 -16.20
CA GLN A 197 5.39 -17.85 -16.31
C GLN A 197 4.51 -16.74 -16.91
N GLU A 198 3.83 -17.03 -18.03
CA GLU A 198 3.03 -16.02 -18.73
C GLU A 198 1.89 -15.49 -17.85
N TYR A 199 1.21 -16.40 -17.14
CA TYR A 199 0.15 -16.01 -16.20
C TYR A 199 0.73 -15.24 -15.01
N ALA A 200 1.84 -15.72 -14.42
CA ALA A 200 2.48 -15.06 -13.28
C ALA A 200 2.89 -13.61 -13.60
N SER A 201 3.49 -13.36 -14.77
CA SER A 201 3.87 -12.01 -15.21
C SER A 201 2.68 -11.08 -15.47
N LYS A 202 1.48 -11.63 -15.73
CA LYS A 202 0.26 -10.83 -15.90
C LYS A 202 -0.33 -10.39 -14.56
N VAL A 203 -0.37 -11.31 -13.58
CA VAL A 203 -1.11 -11.12 -12.31
C VAL A 203 -0.24 -10.79 -11.10
N SER A 204 1.09 -10.89 -11.22
CA SER A 204 2.02 -10.61 -10.14
C SER A 204 3.08 -9.65 -10.63
N ALA A 205 3.41 -8.67 -9.80
CA ALA A 205 4.59 -7.84 -10.03
C ALA A 205 5.85 -8.74 -10.10
N VAL A 206 6.73 -8.44 -11.05
CA VAL A 206 8.09 -8.98 -11.06
C VAL A 206 8.84 -8.37 -9.86
N PRO A 207 9.74 -9.09 -9.19
CA PRO A 207 10.53 -8.52 -8.10
C PRO A 207 11.16 -7.16 -8.49
N GLY A 208 11.04 -6.16 -7.63
CA GLY A 208 11.46 -4.77 -7.91
C GLY A 208 10.36 -3.89 -8.53
N THR A 209 9.30 -4.45 -9.10
CA THR A 209 8.20 -3.70 -9.74
C THR A 209 6.89 -3.68 -8.93
N SER A 210 6.94 -4.11 -7.67
CA SER A 210 5.78 -4.06 -6.77
C SER A 210 5.79 -2.77 -5.96
N GLU A 211 4.70 -1.99 -6.02
CA GLU A 211 4.60 -0.77 -5.20
C GLU A 211 4.65 -1.06 -3.69
N HIS A 212 4.21 -2.23 -3.21
CA HIS A 212 4.35 -2.60 -1.79
C HIS A 212 5.81 -2.56 -1.30
N GLN A 213 6.81 -2.72 -2.16
CA GLN A 213 8.22 -2.61 -1.76
C GLN A 213 8.62 -1.16 -1.42
N THR A 214 7.87 -0.16 -1.89
CA THR A 214 8.08 1.25 -1.53
C THR A 214 7.71 1.53 -0.07
N GLY A 215 6.83 0.71 0.53
CA GLY A 215 6.23 1.01 1.83
C GLY A 215 5.17 2.13 1.79
N LEU A 216 4.79 2.60 0.60
CA LEU A 216 3.79 3.67 0.39
C LEU A 216 2.41 3.14 -0.01
N SER A 217 2.28 1.83 -0.26
CA SER A 217 1.00 1.20 -0.63
C SER A 217 0.51 0.25 0.44
N ILE A 218 -0.80 0.25 0.65
CA ILE A 218 -1.46 -0.70 1.54
C ILE A 218 -2.76 -1.22 0.92
N ASP A 219 -2.98 -2.52 1.08
CA ASP A 219 -4.26 -3.14 0.81
C ASP A 219 -5.17 -2.99 2.03
N VAL A 220 -6.36 -2.43 1.83
CA VAL A 220 -7.41 -2.21 2.85
C VAL A 220 -8.67 -2.99 2.48
N SER A 221 -9.37 -3.52 3.48
CA SER A 221 -10.66 -4.18 3.29
C SER A 221 -11.59 -3.84 4.46
N SER A 222 -12.68 -4.56 4.63
CA SER A 222 -13.62 -4.41 5.73
C SER A 222 -14.17 -5.78 6.19
N PRO A 223 -14.54 -5.93 7.48
CA PRO A 223 -15.23 -7.13 7.95
C PRO A 223 -16.56 -7.37 7.23
N SER A 224 -17.22 -6.31 6.73
CA SER A 224 -18.49 -6.39 5.98
C SER A 224 -18.39 -7.26 4.72
N VAL A 225 -17.20 -7.31 4.11
CA VAL A 225 -16.88 -8.16 2.96
C VAL A 225 -15.98 -9.34 3.33
N GLY A 226 -15.79 -9.62 4.62
CA GLY A 226 -14.97 -10.73 5.10
C GLY A 226 -13.46 -10.50 4.97
N ASN A 227 -13.01 -9.23 4.92
CA ASN A 227 -11.61 -8.82 4.77
C ASN A 227 -10.93 -9.33 3.49
N VAL A 228 -11.70 -9.68 2.46
CA VAL A 228 -11.17 -10.14 1.17
C VAL A 228 -10.66 -8.96 0.33
N LEU A 229 -9.67 -9.22 -0.51
CA LEU A 229 -9.14 -8.27 -1.49
C LEU A 229 -9.74 -8.58 -2.86
N GLU A 230 -11.00 -8.20 -3.04
CA GLU A 230 -11.78 -8.45 -4.25
C GLU A 230 -12.53 -7.18 -4.69
N GLN A 231 -12.95 -7.13 -5.96
CA GLN A 231 -13.64 -5.96 -6.50
C GLN A 231 -14.98 -5.67 -5.81
N SER A 232 -15.56 -6.67 -5.13
CA SER A 232 -16.74 -6.53 -4.29
C SER A 232 -16.55 -5.52 -3.14
N PHE A 233 -15.31 -5.32 -2.66
CA PHE A 233 -15.00 -4.29 -1.67
C PHE A 233 -15.36 -2.89 -2.20
N GLY A 234 -15.04 -2.58 -3.46
CA GLY A 234 -15.36 -1.28 -4.07
C GLY A 234 -16.85 -1.02 -4.27
N ALA A 235 -17.71 -2.01 -4.07
CA ALA A 235 -19.17 -1.87 -4.08
C ALA A 235 -19.78 -1.90 -2.67
N SER A 236 -18.96 -2.01 -1.62
CA SER A 236 -19.41 -1.88 -0.24
C SER A 236 -19.40 -0.40 0.15
N LYS A 237 -20.15 -0.06 1.21
CA LYS A 237 -20.14 1.31 1.77
C LYS A 237 -18.73 1.75 2.17
N GLU A 238 -17.88 0.81 2.61
CA GLU A 238 -16.51 1.09 3.01
C GLU A 238 -15.59 1.35 1.82
N GLY A 239 -15.73 0.60 0.73
CA GLY A 239 -14.99 0.89 -0.50
C GLY A 239 -15.41 2.19 -1.17
N GLU A 240 -16.71 2.49 -1.21
CA GLU A 240 -17.23 3.76 -1.73
C GLU A 240 -16.76 4.96 -0.88
N TRP A 241 -16.76 4.80 0.45
CA TRP A 241 -16.21 5.81 1.35
C TRP A 241 -14.71 6.00 1.11
N LEU A 242 -13.96 4.91 0.98
CA LEU A 242 -12.52 4.94 0.76
C LEU A 242 -12.17 5.63 -0.57
N GLU A 243 -12.85 5.30 -1.66
CA GLU A 243 -12.63 5.95 -2.97
C GLU A 243 -12.82 7.47 -2.90
N LYS A 244 -13.82 7.91 -2.15
CA LYS A 244 -14.15 9.33 -2.01
C LYS A 244 -13.21 10.09 -1.07
N HIS A 245 -12.84 9.49 0.06
CA HIS A 245 -12.17 10.19 1.16
C HIS A 245 -10.66 9.92 1.24
N ALA A 246 -10.12 8.86 0.62
CA ALA A 246 -8.68 8.59 0.62
C ALA A 246 -7.81 9.80 0.19
N PRO A 247 -8.19 10.62 -0.82
CA PRO A 247 -7.41 11.78 -1.23
C PRO A 247 -7.20 12.81 -0.12
N GLU A 248 -8.19 13.00 0.75
CA GLU A 248 -8.14 13.94 1.89
C GLU A 248 -7.04 13.56 2.91
N TYR A 249 -6.57 12.31 2.86
CA TYR A 249 -5.50 11.78 3.71
C TYR A 249 -4.21 11.48 2.94
N GLY A 250 -4.10 11.92 1.67
CA GLY A 250 -2.92 11.71 0.85
C GLY A 250 -2.82 10.35 0.16
N PHE A 251 -3.92 9.61 0.10
CA PHE A 251 -4.01 8.32 -0.59
C PHE A 251 -4.87 8.40 -1.85
N ILE A 252 -4.55 7.58 -2.85
CA ILE A 252 -5.40 7.39 -4.04
C ILE A 252 -5.77 5.92 -4.20
N ILE A 253 -6.90 5.64 -4.88
CA ILE A 253 -7.14 4.31 -5.44
C ILE A 253 -6.18 4.12 -6.62
N ARG A 254 -5.15 3.30 -6.44
CA ARG A 254 -4.01 3.25 -7.38
C ARG A 254 -4.37 2.65 -8.73
N TYR A 255 -5.24 1.65 -8.71
CA TYR A 255 -5.66 0.87 -9.88
C TYR A 255 -7.16 1.03 -10.08
N MET A 256 -7.53 2.13 -10.75
CA MET A 256 -8.92 2.52 -11.01
C MET A 256 -9.56 1.66 -12.10
N LYS A 257 -10.89 1.60 -12.08
CA LYS A 257 -11.69 0.90 -13.09
C LYS A 257 -11.55 1.55 -14.47
N GLY A 258 -11.28 0.75 -15.50
CA GLY A 258 -11.17 1.24 -16.88
C GLY A 258 -9.82 1.90 -17.20
N LYS A 259 -8.82 1.77 -16.31
CA LYS A 259 -7.47 2.35 -16.47
C LYS A 259 -6.39 1.26 -16.61
N GLU A 260 -6.78 0.05 -16.95
CA GLU A 260 -5.91 -1.12 -17.12
C GLU A 260 -4.81 -0.89 -18.16
N ASP A 261 -5.11 -0.18 -19.25
CA ASP A 261 -4.14 0.12 -20.32
C ASP A 261 -3.03 1.05 -19.85
N ALA A 262 -3.33 1.95 -18.89
CA ALA A 262 -2.37 2.88 -18.33
C ALA A 262 -1.50 2.22 -17.24
N THR A 263 -2.13 1.51 -16.29
CA THR A 263 -1.44 0.95 -15.12
C THR A 263 -0.86 -0.44 -15.36
N GLY A 264 -1.49 -1.21 -16.26
CA GLY A 264 -1.24 -2.63 -16.45
C GLY A 264 -1.89 -3.55 -15.41
N TYR A 265 -2.72 -3.02 -14.51
CA TYR A 265 -3.42 -3.76 -13.45
C TYR A 265 -4.92 -3.63 -13.61
N VAL A 266 -5.64 -4.71 -13.29
CA VAL A 266 -7.12 -4.70 -13.19
C VAL A 266 -7.57 -3.73 -12.10
N TYR A 267 -8.86 -3.37 -12.09
CA TYR A 267 -9.43 -2.62 -10.97
C TYR A 267 -9.17 -3.31 -9.61
N GLU A 268 -8.53 -2.59 -8.69
CA GLU A 268 -8.22 -3.01 -7.32
C GLU A 268 -8.67 -1.94 -6.30
N PRO A 269 -9.96 -1.90 -5.92
CA PRO A 269 -10.50 -0.89 -4.99
C PRO A 269 -9.87 -0.92 -3.59
N TRP A 270 -9.21 -2.02 -3.23
CA TRP A 270 -8.55 -2.19 -1.95
C TRP A 270 -7.15 -1.58 -1.91
N HIS A 271 -6.51 -1.35 -3.06
CA HIS A 271 -5.10 -0.97 -3.12
C HIS A 271 -4.96 0.55 -3.14
N ILE A 272 -4.62 1.12 -1.98
CA ILE A 272 -4.40 2.55 -1.84
C ILE A 272 -2.90 2.88 -1.82
N ARG A 273 -2.56 3.99 -2.46
CA ARG A 273 -1.17 4.46 -2.63
C ARG A 273 -1.03 5.87 -2.04
N TYR A 274 -0.11 6.03 -1.10
CA TYR A 274 0.26 7.32 -0.52
C TYR A 274 1.13 8.13 -1.48
N VAL A 275 0.79 9.40 -1.67
CA VAL A 275 1.52 10.37 -2.51
C VAL A 275 1.57 11.78 -1.90
N GLY A 276 1.13 11.94 -0.65
CA GLY A 276 0.92 13.24 -0.02
C GLY A 276 -0.45 13.86 -0.37
N ILE A 277 -0.96 14.73 0.50
CA ILE A 277 -2.31 15.31 0.40
C ILE A 277 -2.49 16.09 -0.92
N ASP A 278 -1.60 17.04 -1.20
CA ASP A 278 -1.75 17.93 -2.36
C ASP A 278 -1.78 17.15 -3.69
N ILE A 279 -0.92 16.15 -3.84
CA ILE A 279 -0.88 15.30 -5.04
C ILE A 279 -2.09 14.38 -5.09
N ALA A 280 -2.50 13.78 -3.98
CA ALA A 280 -3.63 12.86 -3.97
C ALA A 280 -4.94 13.57 -4.34
N GLU A 281 -5.16 14.76 -3.79
CA GLU A 281 -6.32 15.60 -4.11
C GLU A 281 -6.33 16.02 -5.59
N ASP A 282 -5.18 16.46 -6.14
CA ASP A 282 -5.11 16.89 -7.53
C ASP A 282 -5.25 15.70 -8.51
N VAL A 283 -4.65 14.55 -8.20
CA VAL A 283 -4.85 13.30 -8.96
C VAL A 283 -6.32 12.91 -8.99
N ALA A 284 -6.99 12.94 -7.83
CA ALA A 284 -8.41 12.61 -7.71
C ALA A 284 -9.29 13.58 -8.51
N LYS A 285 -9.00 14.88 -8.41
CA LYS A 285 -9.71 15.94 -9.16
C LYS A 285 -9.56 15.78 -10.68
N GLN A 286 -8.39 15.36 -11.16
CA GLN A 286 -8.14 15.15 -12.58
C GLN A 286 -8.63 13.78 -13.09
N GLY A 287 -8.91 12.82 -12.20
CA GLY A 287 -9.30 11.46 -12.58
C GLY A 287 -8.20 10.70 -13.35
N MET A 288 -6.95 11.01 -13.03
CA MET A 288 -5.77 10.45 -13.70
C MET A 288 -5.13 9.33 -12.88
N THR A 289 -4.48 8.38 -13.55
CA THR A 289 -3.54 7.48 -12.87
C THR A 289 -2.23 8.20 -12.56
N LEU A 290 -1.37 7.62 -11.72
CA LEU A 290 -0.01 8.18 -11.54
C LEU A 290 0.81 8.15 -12.84
N GLU A 291 0.58 7.16 -13.70
CA GLU A 291 1.19 7.11 -15.02
C GLU A 291 0.80 8.30 -15.90
N GLU A 292 -0.49 8.63 -15.95
CA GLU A 292 -0.99 9.77 -16.73
C GLU A 292 -0.59 11.09 -16.06
N TYR A 293 -0.69 11.16 -14.73
CA TYR A 293 -0.44 12.37 -13.97
C TYR A 293 1.02 12.82 -14.06
N PHE A 294 1.99 11.91 -13.91
CA PHE A 294 3.42 12.25 -13.98
C PHE A 294 4.02 12.14 -15.40
N ASP A 295 3.25 11.85 -16.44
CA ASP A 295 3.74 11.93 -17.82
C ASP A 295 3.98 13.40 -18.21
N GLU A 296 5.20 13.74 -18.62
CA GLU A 296 5.56 15.09 -19.09
C GLU A 296 4.60 15.65 -20.13
N ASN A 297 4.04 14.80 -21.00
CA ASN A 297 3.07 15.24 -22.01
C ASN A 297 1.78 15.81 -21.41
N ASN A 298 1.46 15.46 -20.17
CA ASN A 298 0.28 15.93 -19.44
C ASN A 298 0.61 17.04 -18.44
N ILE A 299 1.89 17.38 -18.25
CA ILE A 299 2.34 18.48 -17.40
C ILE A 299 2.39 19.74 -18.27
N LYS A 300 1.29 20.49 -18.33
CA LYS A 300 1.25 21.78 -19.02
C LYS A 300 1.96 22.82 -18.14
N LEU A 301 3.14 23.25 -18.57
CA LEU A 301 3.82 24.44 -18.05
C LEU A 301 3.12 25.72 -18.52
#